data_AF-A0A395L6A1-F1
#
_entry.id   AF-A0A395L6A1-F1
#
_cell.length_a   1.000
_cell.length_b   1.000
_cell.length_c   1.000
_cell.angle_alpha   90.00
_cell.angle_beta   90.00
_cell.angle_gamma   90.00
#
_symmetry.space_group_name_H-M   'P 1'
#
loop_
_entity.id
_entity.type
_entity.pdbx_description
1 polymer ?
#
loop_
_entity_poly.entity_id
_entity_poly.type
_entity_poly.pdbx_seq_one_letter_code
_entity_poly.pdbx_strand_id
1 'polypeptide(L)'
;MSFRILMNPCLFLSLNVLAACAALNVGSLEKLSGIDPLRSDPAELRVALLVPEALSLRRGDATLGISWKADGSPLDTRRFALQVQSGNAGAPDLTERMRNGQTLYVLTLTSVDAERLRDMQEKIAATKGGEAKGRGSLSVGFSGGCWTGAFPADRKLTVDAWIRTRSDERYFQILSGLDVMDLLHQSGVKALPACAA
;
A
#
# COMPACT_ATOMS: atom_id res chain seq x y z
N MET A 1 18.77 -6.19 65.43
CA MET A 1 19.28 -7.16 64.44
C MET A 1 18.55 -6.87 63.13
N SER A 2 18.98 -5.85 62.39
CA SER A 2 20.01 -5.87 61.33
C SER A 2 19.40 -6.16 59.97
N PHE A 3 18.97 -5.06 59.34
CA PHE A 3 18.75 -4.86 57.91
C PHE A 3 19.97 -5.34 57.11
N ARG A 4 19.77 -6.13 56.05
CA ARG A 4 20.79 -6.34 55.03
C ARG A 4 20.19 -6.16 53.64
N ILE A 5 20.33 -4.92 53.18
CA ILE A 5 20.33 -4.52 51.78
C ILE A 5 21.64 -5.03 51.16
N LEU A 6 21.53 -5.82 50.10
CA LEU A 6 22.56 -6.01 49.07
C LEU A 6 21.83 -5.70 47.75
N MET A 7 21.79 -4.45 47.30
CA MET A 7 22.83 -3.78 46.50
C MET A 7 23.41 -4.70 45.42
N ASN A 8 22.73 -4.76 44.28
CA ASN A 8 23.37 -5.10 43.01
C ASN A 8 23.05 -3.99 42.00
N PRO A 9 23.95 -3.00 41.83
CA PRO A 9 23.85 -1.98 40.80
C PRO A 9 24.42 -2.57 39.48
N CYS A 10 24.01 -2.04 38.33
CA CYS A 10 24.41 -2.50 36.98
C CYS A 10 23.67 -3.75 36.45
N LEU A 11 22.37 -3.61 36.20
CA LEU A 11 21.80 -4.16 34.97
C LEU A 11 21.08 -3.05 34.20
N PHE A 12 21.90 -2.22 33.56
CA PHE A 12 21.57 -1.62 32.27
C PHE A 12 21.07 -2.73 31.34
N LEU A 13 19.88 -2.59 30.75
CA LEU A 13 19.74 -2.61 29.29
C LEU A 13 18.26 -2.50 28.88
N SER A 14 17.95 -1.40 28.20
CA SER A 14 17.05 -1.37 27.04
C SER A 14 15.66 -2.00 27.22
N LEU A 15 14.73 -1.23 27.81
CA LEU A 15 13.33 -1.31 27.40
C LEU A 15 13.27 -0.84 25.94
N ASN A 16 13.38 -1.80 25.02
CA ASN A 16 13.11 -1.58 23.61
C ASN A 16 11.64 -1.19 23.48
N VAL A 17 11.41 0.07 23.12
CA VAL A 17 10.14 0.55 22.59
C VAL A 17 9.94 -0.15 21.25
N LEU A 18 9.39 -1.36 21.26
CA LEU A 18 8.66 -1.87 20.11
C LEU A 18 7.36 -1.06 20.05
N ALA A 19 7.45 0.17 19.57
CA ALA A 19 6.35 0.75 18.81
C ALA A 19 6.25 -0.12 17.56
N ALA A 20 5.56 -1.26 17.69
CA ALA A 20 5.05 -1.97 16.55
C ALA A 20 4.18 -0.95 15.82
N CYS A 21 4.70 -0.41 14.71
CA CYS A 21 3.87 0.25 13.72
C CYS A 21 2.77 -0.75 13.41
N ALA A 22 1.58 -0.52 13.97
CA ALA A 22 0.39 -1.24 13.58
C ALA A 22 0.27 -0.97 12.09
N ALA A 23 0.73 -1.91 11.27
CA ALA A 23 0.50 -1.89 9.84
C ALA A 23 -1.01 -1.90 9.71
N LEU A 24 -1.58 -0.74 9.40
CA LEU A 24 -3.00 -0.62 9.13
C LEU A 24 -3.24 -1.60 7.98
N ASN A 25 -3.98 -2.69 8.18
CA ASN A 25 -4.26 -3.60 7.07
C ASN A 25 -5.51 -3.04 6.37
N VAL A 26 -5.33 -1.90 5.72
CA VAL A 26 -6.42 -1.17 5.08
C VAL A 26 -6.80 -1.94 3.83
N GLY A 27 -7.91 -2.68 3.94
CA GLY A 27 -8.63 -3.45 2.92
C GLY A 27 -7.95 -3.64 1.56
N SER A 28 -7.60 -4.88 1.23
CA SER A 28 -7.40 -5.29 -0.16
C SER A 28 -8.75 -5.25 -0.90
N LEU A 29 -8.91 -4.34 -1.86
CA LEU A 29 -10.06 -4.40 -2.77
C LEU A 29 -9.94 -5.65 -3.66
N GLU A 30 -10.75 -6.65 -3.35
CA GLU A 30 -10.85 -7.87 -4.14
C GLU A 30 -11.71 -7.59 -5.39
N LYS A 31 -11.05 -7.73 -6.55
CA LYS A 31 -11.58 -7.78 -7.93
C LYS A 31 -11.38 -6.52 -8.74
N LEU A 32 -10.13 -6.34 -9.18
CA LEU A 32 -9.84 -5.76 -10.49
C LEU A 32 -10.18 -6.77 -11.59
N SER A 33 -11.47 -7.11 -11.73
CA SER A 33 -11.96 -7.96 -12.82
C SER A 33 -11.80 -7.19 -14.13
N GLY A 34 -10.72 -7.48 -14.88
CA GLY A 34 -10.39 -6.82 -16.14
C GLY A 34 -8.90 -6.59 -16.33
N ILE A 35 -8.11 -6.64 -15.25
CA ILE A 35 -6.65 -6.58 -15.33
C ILE A 35 -6.13 -8.01 -15.19
N ASP A 36 -5.42 -8.50 -16.20
CA ASP A 36 -4.62 -9.73 -16.08
C ASP A 36 -3.22 -9.34 -15.59
N PRO A 37 -2.95 -9.42 -14.27
CA PRO A 37 -1.66 -9.01 -13.70
C PRO A 37 -0.51 -9.89 -14.21
N LEU A 38 -0.79 -10.97 -14.97
CA LEU A 38 0.24 -11.80 -15.59
C LEU A 38 0.67 -11.32 -16.98
N ARG A 39 -0.04 -10.35 -17.56
CA ARG A 39 0.24 -9.83 -18.91
C ARG A 39 0.75 -8.40 -18.93
N SER A 40 0.71 -7.69 -17.80
CA SER A 40 1.27 -6.34 -17.65
C SER A 40 2.77 -6.38 -17.38
N ASP A 41 3.54 -5.45 -17.96
CA ASP A 41 4.93 -5.24 -17.54
C ASP A 41 4.98 -4.62 -16.13
N PRO A 42 5.57 -5.32 -15.14
CA PRO A 42 5.71 -4.79 -13.78
C PRO A 42 6.35 -3.40 -13.70
N ALA A 43 7.27 -3.08 -14.62
CA ALA A 43 7.97 -1.79 -14.62
C ALA A 43 7.08 -0.63 -15.10
N GLU A 44 6.00 -0.92 -15.84
CA GLU A 44 5.05 0.08 -16.33
C GLU A 44 3.88 0.32 -15.38
N LEU A 45 3.66 -0.57 -14.41
CA LEU A 45 2.59 -0.44 -13.43
C LEU A 45 2.69 0.86 -12.64
N ARG A 46 1.61 1.64 -12.61
CA ARG A 46 1.47 2.84 -11.79
C ARG A 46 0.19 2.77 -10.98
N VAL A 47 0.28 3.13 -9.70
CA VAL A 47 -0.88 3.38 -8.85
C VAL A 47 -0.90 4.88 -8.55
N ALA A 48 -2.01 5.55 -8.82
CA ALA A 48 -2.17 6.96 -8.51
C ALA A 48 -3.16 7.12 -7.37
N LEU A 49 -2.84 7.98 -6.41
CA LEU A 49 -3.63 8.24 -5.23
C LEU A 49 -3.90 9.72 -5.10
N LEU A 50 -5.17 10.08 -5.02
CA LEU A 50 -5.59 11.43 -4.72
C LEU A 50 -6.06 11.47 -3.27
N VAL A 51 -5.33 12.22 -2.45
CA VAL A 51 -5.47 12.20 -0.99
C VAL A 51 -5.49 13.62 -0.43
N PRO A 52 -5.94 13.84 0.82
CA PRO A 52 -5.79 15.14 1.48
C PRO A 52 -4.32 15.55 1.53
N GLU A 53 -4.02 16.83 1.26
CA GLU A 53 -2.64 17.35 1.20
C GLU A 53 -1.86 17.13 2.50
N ALA A 54 -2.54 17.18 3.64
CA ALA A 54 -1.94 16.92 4.94
C ALA A 54 -1.54 15.45 5.16
N LEU A 55 -2.02 14.50 4.33
CA LEU A 55 -1.59 13.11 4.36
C LEU A 55 -0.27 12.95 3.58
N SER A 56 0.79 12.61 4.30
CA SER A 56 2.09 12.30 3.72
C SER A 56 2.28 10.79 3.62
N LEU A 57 2.62 10.32 2.42
CA LEU A 57 2.96 8.94 2.14
C LEU A 57 4.46 8.80 1.89
N ARG A 58 5.05 7.72 2.42
CA ARG A 58 6.44 7.31 2.21
C ARG A 58 6.46 5.93 1.56
N ARG A 59 7.66 5.48 1.15
CA ARG A 59 7.85 4.12 0.65
C ARG A 59 7.36 3.11 1.71
N GLY A 60 6.55 2.16 1.28
CA GLY A 60 5.99 1.11 2.15
C GLY A 60 4.68 1.47 2.84
N ASP A 61 4.23 2.73 2.78
CA ASP A 61 2.91 3.12 3.29
C ASP A 61 1.76 2.64 2.40
N ALA A 62 2.08 2.24 1.16
CA ALA A 62 1.17 1.56 0.24
C ALA A 62 1.83 0.28 -0.31
N THR A 63 0.99 -0.72 -0.60
CA THR A 63 1.42 -2.02 -1.12
C THR A 63 0.57 -2.45 -2.31
N LEU A 64 1.21 -3.16 -3.25
CA LEU A 64 0.55 -3.87 -4.33
C LEU A 64 0.49 -5.35 -3.97
N GLY A 65 -0.72 -5.90 -3.83
CA GLY A 65 -0.95 -7.31 -3.59
C GLY A 65 -1.36 -8.04 -4.87
N ILE A 66 -0.67 -9.11 -5.21
CA ILE A 66 -0.99 -9.99 -6.35
C ILE A 66 -1.27 -11.37 -5.81
N SER A 67 -2.48 -11.86 -6.07
CA SER A 67 -2.87 -13.21 -5.71
C SER A 67 -3.13 -14.04 -6.94
N TRP A 68 -2.69 -15.30 -6.91
CA TRP A 68 -2.92 -16.26 -7.98
C TRP A 68 -3.36 -17.60 -7.39
N LYS A 69 -4.45 -18.15 -7.92
CA LYS A 69 -4.88 -19.50 -7.61
C LYS A 69 -4.83 -20.36 -8.87
N ALA A 70 -3.89 -21.29 -8.90
CA ALA A 70 -3.90 -22.38 -9.86
C ALA A 70 -4.94 -23.44 -9.43
N ASP A 71 -5.51 -24.15 -10.40
CA ASP A 71 -6.44 -25.24 -10.12
C ASP A 71 -5.77 -26.31 -9.23
N GLY A 72 -6.49 -26.75 -8.19
CA GLY A 72 -5.97 -27.70 -7.20
C GLY A 72 -4.88 -27.17 -6.26
N SER A 73 -4.47 -25.90 -6.38
CA SER A 73 -3.43 -25.29 -5.54
C SER A 73 -4.00 -24.28 -4.54
N PRO A 74 -3.31 -24.03 -3.40
CA PRO A 74 -3.59 -22.90 -2.53
C PRO A 74 -3.45 -21.56 -3.27
N LEU A 75 -4.10 -20.51 -2.74
CA LEU A 75 -3.90 -19.14 -3.21
C LEU A 75 -2.48 -18.67 -2.84
N ASP A 76 -1.65 -18.35 -3.84
CA ASP A 76 -0.37 -17.68 -3.64
C ASP A 76 -0.60 -16.16 -3.68
N THR A 77 -0.39 -15.46 -2.56
CA THR A 77 -0.49 -14.01 -2.47
C THR A 77 0.86 -13.40 -2.16
N ARG A 78 1.32 -12.50 -3.03
CA ARG A 78 2.54 -11.71 -2.83
C ARG A 78 2.19 -10.25 -2.65
N ARG A 79 2.95 -9.57 -1.81
CA ARG A 79 2.83 -8.12 -1.58
C ARG A 79 4.15 -7.44 -1.88
N PHE A 80 4.05 -6.30 -2.56
CA PHE A 80 5.19 -5.49 -2.95
C PHE A 80 5.00 -4.08 -2.39
N ALA A 81 6.01 -3.55 -1.71
CA ALA A 81 5.97 -2.19 -1.22
C ALA A 81 6.05 -1.22 -2.41
N LEU A 82 5.16 -0.22 -2.42
CA LEU A 82 5.18 0.82 -3.44
C LEU A 82 6.07 1.99 -2.98
N GLN A 83 6.76 2.58 -3.95
CA GLN A 83 7.55 3.79 -3.77
C GLN A 83 6.83 5.00 -4.37
N VAL A 84 6.86 6.11 -3.66
CA VAL A 84 6.37 7.40 -4.15
C VAL A 84 7.33 7.92 -5.23
N GLN A 85 6.82 8.26 -6.40
CA GLN A 85 7.54 9.05 -7.39
C GLN A 85 7.46 10.53 -7.02
N SER A 86 8.54 11.25 -7.33
CA SER A 86 8.57 12.70 -7.19
C SER A 86 7.61 13.34 -8.19
N GLY A 87 6.65 14.11 -7.68
CA GLY A 87 5.65 14.83 -8.48
C GLY A 87 4.53 13.94 -9.03
N ASN A 88 3.77 14.52 -9.95
CA ASN A 88 2.61 13.91 -10.62
C ASN A 88 2.91 13.49 -12.07
N ALA A 89 4.20 13.33 -12.40
CA ALA A 89 4.64 12.99 -13.74
C ALA A 89 3.98 11.69 -14.21
N GLY A 90 3.35 11.73 -15.39
CA GLY A 90 2.66 10.58 -15.96
C GLY A 90 1.25 10.34 -15.44
N ALA A 91 0.59 11.35 -14.84
CA ALA A 91 -0.84 11.35 -14.54
C ALA A 91 -1.51 12.74 -14.73
N PRO A 92 -1.37 13.40 -15.91
CA PRO A 92 -1.90 14.74 -16.14
C PRO A 92 -3.42 14.82 -15.95
N ASP A 93 -4.18 13.89 -16.54
CA ASP A 93 -5.64 13.82 -16.45
C ASP A 93 -6.16 13.70 -15.01
N LEU A 94 -5.36 13.12 -14.09
CA LEU A 94 -5.72 13.02 -12.68
C LEU A 94 -5.38 14.29 -11.91
N THR A 95 -4.37 15.02 -12.35
CA THR A 95 -4.02 16.33 -11.79
C THR A 95 -5.16 17.33 -12.01
N GLU A 96 -5.79 17.31 -13.18
CA GLU A 96 -6.95 18.16 -13.48
C GLU A 96 -8.18 17.87 -12.61
N ARG A 97 -8.26 16.67 -12.02
CA ARG A 97 -9.36 16.25 -11.14
C ARG A 97 -9.13 16.63 -9.67
N MET A 98 -7.94 17.11 -9.34
CA MET A 98 -7.54 17.45 -7.98
C MET A 98 -8.32 18.67 -7.48
N ARG A 99 -8.96 18.54 -6.31
CA ARG A 99 -9.63 19.66 -5.64
C ARG A 99 -8.66 20.37 -4.70
N ASN A 100 -9.03 21.57 -4.26
CA ASN A 100 -8.26 22.31 -3.26
C ASN A 100 -8.06 21.49 -1.98
N GLY A 101 -6.84 21.52 -1.43
CA GLY A 101 -6.45 20.75 -0.24
C GLY A 101 -6.24 19.26 -0.50
N GLN A 102 -6.08 18.86 -1.77
CA GLN A 102 -5.67 17.51 -2.16
C GLN A 102 -4.29 17.51 -2.81
N THR A 103 -3.63 16.36 -2.75
CA THR A 103 -2.38 16.09 -3.45
C THR A 103 -2.47 14.75 -4.17
N LEU A 104 -1.70 14.61 -5.25
CA LEU A 104 -1.63 13.41 -6.07
C LEU A 104 -0.28 12.72 -5.86
N TYR A 105 -0.32 11.48 -5.37
CA TYR A 105 0.85 10.60 -5.35
C TYR A 105 0.80 9.63 -6.52
N VAL A 106 1.89 9.55 -7.27
CA VAL A 106 2.12 8.46 -8.23
C VAL A 106 3.07 7.46 -7.60
N LEU A 107 2.65 6.21 -7.56
CA LEU A 107 3.34 5.10 -6.91
C LEU A 107 3.83 4.07 -7.93
N THR A 108 5.01 3.52 -7.68
CA THR A 108 5.69 2.55 -8.55
C THR A 108 6.21 1.36 -7.76
N LEU A 109 6.47 0.25 -8.45
CA LEU A 109 7.35 -0.79 -7.92
C LEU A 109 8.80 -0.31 -7.94
N THR A 110 9.61 -0.83 -7.01
CA THR A 110 11.07 -0.75 -7.16
C THR A 110 11.49 -1.62 -8.35
N SER A 111 12.68 -1.39 -8.93
CA SER A 111 13.21 -2.28 -9.99
C SER A 111 13.32 -3.72 -9.51
N VAL A 112 13.79 -3.93 -8.27
CA VAL A 112 13.90 -5.24 -7.63
C VAL A 112 12.54 -5.91 -7.49
N ASP A 113 11.51 -5.20 -7.03
CA ASP A 113 10.18 -5.78 -6.89
C ASP A 113 9.48 -6.01 -8.24
N ALA A 114 9.78 -5.18 -9.25
CA ALA A 114 9.32 -5.40 -10.61
C ALA A 114 9.91 -6.69 -11.21
N GLU A 115 11.20 -6.97 -10.99
CA GLU A 115 11.84 -8.24 -11.38
C GLU A 115 11.23 -9.43 -10.63
N ARG A 116 11.05 -9.32 -9.30
CA ARG A 116 10.41 -10.39 -8.51
C ARG A 116 8.99 -10.70 -8.96
N LEU A 117 8.26 -9.69 -9.42
CA LEU A 117 6.94 -9.90 -10.03
C LEU A 117 7.07 -10.57 -11.40
N ARG A 118 8.02 -10.16 -12.24
CA ARG A 118 8.26 -10.81 -13.54
C ARG A 118 8.59 -12.30 -13.38
N ASP A 119 9.46 -12.65 -12.44
CA ASP A 119 9.78 -14.04 -12.10
C ASP A 119 8.54 -14.84 -11.68
N MET A 120 7.62 -14.22 -10.94
CA MET A 120 6.36 -14.84 -10.56
C MET A 120 5.47 -15.06 -11.79
N GLN A 121 5.36 -14.08 -12.69
CA GLN A 121 4.60 -14.19 -13.93
C GLN A 121 5.14 -15.32 -14.81
N GLU A 122 6.46 -15.44 -14.96
CA GLU A 122 7.12 -16.49 -15.74
C GLU A 122 6.91 -17.89 -15.13
N LYS A 123 7.05 -18.04 -13.81
CA LYS A 123 6.76 -19.31 -13.11
C LYS A 123 5.31 -19.75 -13.31
N ILE A 124 4.40 -18.79 -13.20
CA ILE A 124 2.99 -19.04 -13.45
C ILE A 124 2.79 -19.42 -14.92
N ALA A 125 3.40 -18.74 -15.89
CA ALA A 125 3.30 -19.07 -17.31
C ALA A 125 3.85 -20.46 -17.65
N ALA A 126 5.01 -20.85 -17.09
CA ALA A 126 5.64 -22.14 -17.33
C ALA A 126 4.83 -23.33 -16.82
N THR A 127 3.99 -23.12 -15.79
CA THR A 127 3.10 -24.15 -15.25
C THR A 127 1.87 -24.39 -16.16
N LYS A 128 1.61 -23.50 -17.12
CA LYS A 128 0.37 -23.45 -17.94
C LYS A 128 0.53 -24.10 -19.32
N GLY A 129 0.93 -25.37 -19.39
CA GLY A 129 0.94 -26.11 -20.66
C GLY A 129 -0.39 -26.00 -21.43
N GLY A 130 -0.44 -25.11 -22.43
CA GLY A 130 -1.55 -24.94 -23.38
C GLY A 130 -2.78 -24.20 -22.86
N GLU A 131 -3.42 -24.68 -21.79
CA GLU A 131 -4.73 -24.16 -21.35
C GLU A 131 -4.88 -24.34 -19.83
N ALA A 132 -4.73 -23.26 -19.05
CA ALA A 132 -4.93 -23.32 -17.61
C ALA A 132 -5.95 -22.28 -17.16
N LYS A 133 -7.04 -22.77 -16.58
CA LYS A 133 -7.99 -21.97 -15.80
C LYS A 133 -7.32 -21.63 -14.47
N GLY A 134 -7.11 -20.34 -14.22
CA GLY A 134 -6.57 -19.83 -12.98
C GLY A 134 -7.07 -18.40 -12.79
N ARG A 135 -7.34 -18.01 -11.54
CA ARG A 135 -7.84 -16.67 -11.24
C ARG A 135 -6.75 -15.86 -10.56
N GLY A 136 -6.35 -14.79 -11.23
CA GLY A 136 -5.51 -13.75 -10.65
C GLY A 136 -6.36 -12.64 -10.05
N SER A 137 -5.85 -12.00 -9.01
CA SER A 137 -6.41 -10.76 -8.49
C SER A 137 -5.29 -9.79 -8.14
N LEU A 138 -5.54 -8.52 -8.41
CA LEU A 138 -4.69 -7.42 -7.98
C LEU A 138 -5.41 -6.64 -6.88
N SER A 139 -4.66 -6.17 -5.89
CA SER A 139 -5.15 -5.34 -4.80
C SER A 139 -4.14 -4.25 -4.48
N VAL A 140 -4.64 -3.11 -4.01
CA VAL A 140 -3.81 -2.05 -3.44
C VAL A 140 -4.20 -1.96 -1.97
N GLY A 141 -3.21 -2.04 -1.08
CA GLY A 141 -3.39 -1.89 0.35
C GLY A 141 -2.68 -0.64 0.85
N PHE A 142 -3.26 0.01 1.85
CA PHE A 142 -2.63 1.12 2.56
C PHE A 142 -2.24 0.63 3.94
N SER A 143 -1.05 0.96 4.41
CA SER A 143 -0.53 0.44 5.68
C SER A 143 0.15 1.45 6.57
N GLY A 144 0.30 2.67 6.09
CA GLY A 144 0.90 3.73 6.86
C GLY A 144 0.56 5.11 6.29
N GLY A 145 1.48 6.02 6.51
CA GLY A 145 1.31 7.45 6.28
C GLY A 145 1.26 8.22 7.58
N CYS A 146 1.59 9.51 7.49
CA CYS A 146 1.53 10.43 8.61
C CYS A 146 0.71 11.67 8.23
N TRP A 147 0.23 12.36 9.26
CA TRP A 147 -0.56 13.58 9.09
C TRP A 147 0.24 14.82 9.49
N THR A 148 0.19 15.85 8.67
CA THR A 148 0.80 17.15 8.94
C THR A 148 -0.22 18.08 9.61
N GLY A 149 0.15 18.64 10.76
CA GLY A 149 -0.72 19.50 11.56
C GLY A 149 -1.71 18.73 12.44
N ALA A 150 -2.78 19.41 12.88
CA ALA A 150 -3.80 18.79 13.72
C ALA A 150 -4.64 17.78 12.93
N PHE A 151 -4.73 16.54 13.44
CA PHE A 151 -5.51 15.48 12.80
C PHE A 151 -7.02 15.73 13.00
N PRO A 152 -7.80 15.84 11.90
CA PRO A 152 -9.23 16.16 11.99
C PRO A 152 -10.09 14.90 12.19
N ALA A 153 -10.07 14.33 13.39
CA ALA A 153 -10.75 13.07 13.70
C ALA A 153 -12.28 13.10 13.55
N ASP A 154 -12.88 14.29 13.41
CA ASP A 154 -14.31 14.53 13.26
C ASP A 154 -14.74 14.79 11.80
N ARG A 155 -13.80 14.80 10.86
CA ARG A 155 -14.09 15.10 9.45
C ARG A 155 -13.88 13.87 8.57
N LYS A 156 -14.75 13.72 7.57
CA LYS A 156 -14.59 12.73 6.50
C LYS A 156 -13.31 13.00 5.71
N LEU A 157 -12.49 11.98 5.54
CA LEU A 157 -11.21 12.07 4.83
C LEU A 157 -11.22 11.09 3.66
N THR A 158 -11.36 11.59 2.43
CA THR A 158 -11.51 10.72 1.26
C THR A 158 -10.21 10.44 0.53
N VAL A 159 -10.01 9.19 0.14
CA VAL A 159 -8.97 8.73 -0.78
C VAL A 159 -9.62 8.15 -2.03
N ASP A 160 -9.13 8.58 -3.18
CA ASP A 160 -9.43 7.97 -4.47
C ASP A 160 -8.16 7.29 -5.00
N ALA A 161 -8.31 6.13 -5.65
CA ALA A 161 -7.18 5.41 -6.23
C ALA A 161 -7.47 4.99 -7.67
N TRP A 162 -6.42 5.06 -8.48
CA TRP A 162 -6.40 4.60 -9.87
C TRP A 162 -5.20 3.71 -10.11
N ILE A 163 -5.31 2.87 -11.13
CA ILE A 163 -4.21 2.07 -11.63
C ILE A 163 -4.03 2.26 -13.13
N ARG A 164 -2.79 2.23 -13.58
CA ARG A 164 -2.42 2.13 -14.98
C ARG A 164 -1.47 0.96 -15.14
N THR A 165 -1.77 0.08 -16.10
CA THR A 165 -1.04 -1.15 -16.33
C THR A 165 0.02 -1.05 -17.42
N ARG A 166 -0.18 -0.11 -18.35
CA ARG A 166 0.74 0.19 -19.45
C ARG A 166 0.84 1.70 -19.65
N SER A 167 2.00 2.14 -20.12
CA SER A 167 2.30 3.56 -20.34
C SER A 167 1.42 4.24 -21.39
N ASP A 168 0.95 3.48 -22.39
CA ASP A 168 0.07 3.92 -23.47
C ASP A 168 -1.43 3.89 -23.11
N GLU A 169 -1.77 3.34 -21.94
CA GLU A 169 -3.13 3.26 -21.44
C GLU A 169 -3.48 4.44 -20.53
N ARG A 170 -4.79 4.67 -20.36
CA ARG A 170 -5.29 5.62 -19.36
C ARG A 170 -5.33 4.97 -17.97
N TYR A 171 -5.38 5.80 -16.94
CA TYR A 171 -5.66 5.33 -15.58
C TYR A 171 -7.10 4.85 -15.47
N PHE A 172 -7.28 3.69 -14.85
CA PHE A 172 -8.56 3.12 -14.49
C PHE A 172 -8.82 3.34 -13.01
N GLN A 173 -10.01 3.84 -12.67
CA GLN A 173 -10.38 4.07 -11.28
C GLN A 173 -10.67 2.74 -10.59
N ILE A 174 -9.98 2.49 -9.49
CA ILE A 174 -10.10 1.25 -8.71
C ILE A 174 -10.80 1.47 -7.38
N LEU A 175 -10.80 2.73 -6.91
CA LEU A 175 -11.40 3.13 -5.65
C LEU A 175 -11.87 4.57 -5.76
N SER A 176 -13.07 4.84 -5.24
CA SER A 176 -13.58 6.21 -5.11
C SER A 176 -14.07 6.48 -3.71
N GLY A 177 -13.69 7.63 -3.16
CA GLY A 177 -14.27 8.21 -1.96
C GLY A 177 -14.08 7.37 -0.70
N LEU A 178 -13.02 6.55 -0.62
CA LEU A 178 -12.72 5.74 0.55
C LEU A 178 -12.52 6.66 1.76
N ASP A 179 -13.29 6.46 2.82
CA ASP A 179 -13.12 7.24 4.04
C ASP A 179 -12.01 6.65 4.91
N VAL A 180 -10.92 7.40 5.08
CA VAL A 180 -9.81 7.03 5.96
C VAL A 180 -10.28 6.88 7.40
N MET A 181 -11.28 7.67 7.84
CA MET A 181 -11.79 7.58 9.20
C MET A 181 -12.46 6.23 9.46
N ASP A 182 -13.24 5.72 8.51
CA ASP A 182 -13.87 4.39 8.62
C ASP A 182 -12.82 3.28 8.77
N LEU A 183 -11.71 3.38 8.05
CA LEU A 183 -10.62 2.41 8.09
C LEU A 183 -9.86 2.43 9.41
N LEU A 184 -9.61 3.64 9.95
CA LEU A 184 -8.99 3.82 11.25
C LEU A 184 -9.88 3.24 12.36
N HIS A 185 -11.18 3.54 12.33
CA HIS A 185 -12.15 2.99 13.28
C HIS A 185 -12.21 1.46 13.25
N GLN A 186 -12.26 0.86 12.06
CA GLN A 186 -12.23 -0.61 11.90
C GLN A 186 -10.95 -1.24 12.45
N SER A 187 -9.84 -0.50 12.40
CA SER A 187 -8.53 -0.95 12.91
C SER A 187 -8.31 -0.61 14.39
N GLY A 188 -9.28 0.00 15.07
CA GLY A 188 -9.14 0.47 16.46
C GLY A 188 -8.15 1.63 16.63
N VAL A 189 -7.76 2.29 15.54
CA VAL A 189 -6.84 3.42 15.52
C VAL A 189 -7.65 4.72 15.55
N LYS A 190 -7.28 5.65 16.44
CA LYS A 190 -8.03 6.90 16.63
C LYS A 190 -7.58 8.04 15.71
N ALA A 191 -6.30 8.02 15.31
CA ALA A 191 -5.70 9.04 14.49
C ALA A 191 -4.46 8.51 13.77
N LEU A 192 -4.14 9.09 12.63
CA LEU A 192 -2.83 8.89 11.99
C LEU A 192 -1.73 9.55 12.84
N PRO A 193 -0.51 8.98 12.86
CA PRO A 193 0.61 9.59 13.55
C PRO A 193 0.98 10.93 12.91
N ALA A 194 1.47 11.88 13.72
CA ALA A 194 2.02 13.12 13.21
C ALA A 194 3.26 12.86 12.35
N CYS A 195 3.44 13.63 11.28
CA CYS A 195 4.67 13.57 10.51
C CYS A 195 5.86 14.05 11.34
N ALA A 196 6.94 13.27 11.33
CA ALA A 196 8.22 13.72 11.88
C ALA A 196 8.68 14.97 11.10
N ALA A 197 9.04 16.02 11.86
CA ALA A 197 9.62 17.26 11.34
C ALA A 197 11.02 17.03 10.77
#